data_AF-A0A927AJC4-F1
#
_entry.id   AF-A0A927AJC4-F1
#
_cell.length_a   1.000
_cell.length_b   1.000
_cell.length_c   1.000
_cell.angle_alpha   90.00
_cell.angle_beta   90.00
_cell.angle_gamma   90.00
#
_symmetry.space_group_name_H-M   'P 1'
#
loop_
_entity.id
_entity.type
_entity.pdbx_description
1 polymer ?
#
loop_
_entity_poly.entity_id
_entity_poly.type
_entity_poly.pdbx_seq_one_letter_code
_entity_poly.pdbx_strand_id
1 'polypeptide(L)'
;MKLIGLNDDNGLVFFNRKLSKVSKTVEVTGLKGENLLGIDFRPADGLLYGVTDKNGIYTIDTTTGAATLVSNLSAPFSGGVTSGFDFNPVPDRLRLVGSNDQNLRINVDSGAVITDGTLAYAAGDPNFGTNPNITAAAYTNSFAGTTTTALYGIDFALDTLVQQNPPNAGILNTIGSLGVDFGETGGFDIVTTKKGGSIVNNAFAASGSNIYSINLTTGAATTLGTFNGGGNIVGLAATSVPEPGTVGSLLGFGALALLSRSRRRVKSAN
;
A
#
# COMPACT_ATOMS: atom_id res chain seq x y z
N MET A 1 8.13 8.21 -4.96
CA MET A 1 7.48 7.07 -4.30
C MET A 1 8.06 6.94 -2.90
N LYS A 2 7.21 6.58 -1.94
CA LYS A 2 7.57 6.17 -0.60
C LYS A 2 7.03 4.75 -0.42
N LEU A 3 7.88 3.81 -0.01
CA LEU A 3 7.53 2.41 0.25
C LEU A 3 7.69 2.16 1.75
N ILE A 4 6.67 1.59 2.37
CA ILE A 4 6.58 1.34 3.81
C ILE A 4 6.23 -0.14 4.00
N GLY A 5 7.07 -0.89 4.69
CA GLY A 5 6.73 -2.23 5.15
C GLY A 5 6.04 -2.18 6.51
N LEU A 6 5.15 -3.13 6.76
CA LEU A 6 4.71 -3.49 8.11
C LEU A 6 5.49 -4.72 8.54
N ASN A 7 6.07 -4.71 9.74
CA ASN A 7 6.67 -5.90 10.32
C ASN A 7 5.79 -6.58 11.36
N ASP A 8 6.18 -7.77 11.77
CA ASP A 8 5.52 -8.65 12.74
C ASP A 8 5.44 -8.10 14.17
N ASP A 9 6.19 -7.04 14.48
CA ASP A 9 6.16 -6.33 15.77
C ASP A 9 5.24 -5.08 15.75
N ASN A 10 4.44 -4.88 14.70
CA ASN A 10 3.66 -3.65 14.44
C ASN A 10 4.51 -2.40 14.20
N GLY A 11 5.70 -2.55 13.63
CA GLY A 11 6.58 -1.47 13.22
C GLY A 11 6.40 -1.09 11.75
N LEU A 12 6.38 0.21 11.46
CA LEU A 12 6.46 0.75 10.10
C LEU A 12 7.92 0.86 9.66
N VAL A 13 8.32 0.05 8.70
CA VAL A 13 9.68 -0.04 8.16
C VAL A 13 9.80 0.82 6.91
N PHE A 14 10.67 1.83 6.93
CA PHE A 14 10.88 2.73 5.80
C PHE A 14 12.16 2.38 5.07
N PHE A 15 12.08 2.13 3.76
CA PHE A 15 13.25 1.81 2.95
C PHE A 15 13.95 3.04 2.39
N ASN A 16 15.27 2.98 2.23
CA ASN A 16 16.01 4.00 1.49
C ASN A 16 15.63 4.00 -0.01
N ARG A 17 16.04 5.03 -0.77
CA ARG A 17 15.71 5.13 -2.20
C ARG A 17 16.24 3.99 -3.07
N LYS A 18 17.26 3.27 -2.61
CA LYS A 18 17.85 2.12 -3.29
C LYS A 18 17.19 0.79 -2.90
N LEU A 19 16.23 0.83 -1.97
CA LEU A 19 15.51 -0.34 -1.44
C LEU A 19 16.43 -1.44 -0.87
N SER A 20 17.63 -1.06 -0.44
CA SER A 20 18.68 -1.98 0.02
C SER A 20 19.03 -1.80 1.49
N LYS A 21 18.37 -0.88 2.18
CA LYS A 21 18.53 -0.65 3.62
C LYS A 21 17.23 -0.12 4.21
N VAL A 22 16.95 -0.53 5.46
CA VAL A 22 16.01 0.18 6.32
C VAL A 22 16.61 1.53 6.69
N SER A 23 15.86 2.60 6.45
CA SER A 23 16.22 3.99 6.75
C SER A 23 15.77 4.43 8.13
N LYS A 24 14.59 3.96 8.56
CA LYS A 24 14.06 4.10 9.91
C LYS A 24 12.95 3.08 10.14
N THR A 25 12.70 2.77 11.40
CA THR A 25 11.50 2.07 11.86
C THR A 25 10.71 3.01 12.77
N VAL A 26 9.39 3.00 12.66
CA VAL A 26 8.48 3.75 13.54
C VAL A 26 7.51 2.76 14.15
N GLU A 27 7.60 2.56 15.46
CA GLU A 27 6.69 1.67 16.19
C GLU A 27 5.26 2.21 16.16
N VAL A 28 4.28 1.33 15.87
CA VAL A 28 2.87 1.70 15.97
C VAL A 28 2.45 1.70 17.44
N THR A 29 1.80 2.78 17.87
CA THR A 29 1.31 2.97 19.24
C THR A 29 -0.20 3.21 19.23
N GLY A 30 -0.86 3.03 20.38
CA GLY A 30 -2.33 3.23 20.49
C GLY A 30 -3.16 1.97 20.23
N LEU A 31 -2.54 0.88 19.77
CA LEU A 31 -3.14 -0.45 19.70
C LEU A 31 -3.31 -1.06 21.11
N LYS A 32 -4.31 -1.94 21.30
CA LYS A 32 -4.64 -2.56 22.59
C LYS A 32 -4.16 -4.01 22.69
N GLY A 33 -2.87 -4.23 22.42
CA GLY A 33 -2.22 -5.55 22.46
C GLY A 33 -2.73 -6.49 21.35
N GLU A 34 -2.97 -5.92 20.19
CA GLU A 34 -3.47 -6.54 18.95
C GLU A 34 -2.42 -6.37 17.86
N ASN A 35 -2.39 -7.27 16.89
CA ASN A 35 -1.45 -7.25 15.79
C ASN A 35 -2.12 -6.74 14.52
N LEU A 36 -1.41 -5.93 13.75
CA LEU A 36 -1.83 -5.50 12.43
C LEU A 36 -1.70 -6.67 11.45
N LEU A 37 -2.76 -6.89 10.68
CA LEU A 37 -2.83 -7.90 9.63
C LEU A 37 -2.26 -7.37 8.31
N GLY A 38 -2.32 -6.06 8.10
CA GLY A 38 -1.86 -5.38 6.89
C GLY A 38 -2.05 -3.87 7.00
N ILE A 39 -1.45 -3.14 6.05
CA ILE A 39 -1.58 -1.69 5.92
C ILE A 39 -1.69 -1.29 4.45
N ASP A 40 -2.41 -0.22 4.16
CA ASP A 40 -2.45 0.42 2.84
C ASP A 40 -2.96 1.87 2.95
N PHE A 41 -2.57 2.71 1.98
CA PHE A 41 -3.08 4.07 1.84
C PHE A 41 -4.42 4.08 1.12
N ARG A 42 -5.46 4.61 1.76
CA ARG A 42 -6.75 4.81 1.10
C ARG A 42 -6.64 5.96 0.07
N PRO A 43 -6.87 5.73 -1.23
CA PRO A 43 -6.69 6.78 -2.23
C PRO A 43 -7.62 7.99 -2.06
N ALA A 44 -8.77 7.82 -1.41
CA ALA A 44 -9.78 8.86 -1.23
C ALA A 44 -9.36 9.98 -0.25
N ASP A 45 -8.58 9.65 0.79
CA ASP A 45 -8.14 10.61 1.83
C ASP A 45 -6.61 10.65 2.04
N GLY A 46 -5.87 9.70 1.47
CA GLY A 46 -4.42 9.61 1.56
C GLY A 46 -3.89 9.16 2.92
N LEU A 47 -4.76 8.67 3.81
CA LEU A 47 -4.36 8.17 5.13
C LEU A 47 -3.89 6.72 5.04
N LEU A 48 -2.91 6.34 5.86
CA LEU A 48 -2.51 4.95 6.02
C LEU A 48 -3.51 4.28 6.97
N TYR A 49 -4.15 3.21 6.52
CA TYR A 49 -5.03 2.39 7.33
C TYR A 49 -4.37 1.06 7.67
N GLY A 50 -4.80 0.44 8.77
CA GLY A 50 -4.50 -0.94 9.11
C GLY A 50 -5.69 -1.60 9.81
N VAL A 51 -5.79 -2.92 9.69
CA VAL A 51 -6.78 -3.75 10.40
C VAL A 51 -6.05 -4.70 11.33
N THR A 52 -6.60 -4.92 12.53
CA THR A 52 -5.98 -5.77 13.54
C THR A 52 -6.62 -7.16 13.64
N ASP A 53 -5.90 -8.10 14.24
CA ASP A 53 -6.37 -9.45 14.59
C ASP A 53 -7.50 -9.46 15.64
N LYS A 54 -7.82 -8.30 16.23
CA LYS A 54 -8.98 -8.08 17.11
C LYS A 54 -10.05 -7.20 16.47
N ASN A 55 -10.08 -7.14 15.14
CA ASN A 55 -11.09 -6.46 14.32
C ASN A 55 -11.06 -4.93 14.35
N GLY A 56 -10.08 -4.31 15.00
CA GLY A 56 -9.97 -2.85 15.01
C GLY A 56 -9.49 -2.33 13.66
N ILE A 57 -10.14 -1.30 13.12
CA ILE A 57 -9.69 -0.56 11.94
C ILE A 57 -9.11 0.77 12.40
N TYR A 58 -7.86 1.03 12.05
CA TYR A 58 -7.11 2.19 12.51
C TYR A 58 -6.58 3.00 11.32
N THR A 59 -6.53 4.32 11.47
CA THR A 59 -5.58 5.15 10.71
C THR A 59 -4.28 5.27 11.49
N ILE A 60 -3.13 5.29 10.82
CA ILE A 60 -1.81 5.31 11.44
C ILE A 60 -1.00 6.49 10.89
N ASP A 61 -0.55 7.38 11.78
CA ASP A 61 0.33 8.48 11.39
C ASP A 61 1.75 7.95 11.07
N THR A 62 2.19 8.08 9.82
CA THR A 62 3.48 7.50 9.37
C THR A 62 4.73 8.21 9.92
N THR A 63 4.56 9.33 10.63
CA THR A 63 5.67 10.08 11.24
C THR A 63 5.88 9.66 12.68
N THR A 64 4.80 9.51 13.43
CA THR A 64 4.77 9.27 14.88
C THR A 64 4.42 7.84 15.25
N GLY A 65 3.77 7.09 14.36
CA GLY A 65 3.26 5.75 14.62
C GLY A 65 1.95 5.74 15.40
N ALA A 66 1.34 6.90 15.71
CA ALA A 66 0.10 6.95 16.47
C ALA A 66 -1.07 6.37 15.66
N ALA A 67 -1.66 5.27 16.14
CA ALA A 67 -2.86 4.67 15.60
C ALA A 67 -4.11 5.27 16.25
N THR A 68 -5.10 5.63 15.43
CA THR A 68 -6.41 6.14 15.87
C THR A 68 -7.50 5.21 15.37
N LEU A 69 -8.30 4.66 16.28
CA LEU A 69 -9.40 3.77 15.94
C LEU A 69 -10.45 4.53 15.12
N VAL A 70 -10.83 3.96 13.98
CA VAL A 70 -11.88 4.45 13.08
C VAL A 70 -13.18 3.70 13.35
N SER A 71 -13.13 2.38 13.27
CA SER A 71 -14.28 1.49 13.44
C SER A 71 -13.82 0.07 13.81
N ASN A 72 -14.76 -0.87 13.94
CA ASN A 72 -14.44 -2.29 14.12
C ASN A 72 -15.13 -3.10 13.03
N LEU A 73 -14.48 -4.15 12.53
CA LEU A 73 -15.10 -5.07 11.58
C LEU A 73 -16.39 -5.66 12.16
N SER A 74 -17.46 -5.64 11.37
CA SER A 74 -18.75 -6.26 11.71
C SER A 74 -18.71 -7.79 11.62
N ALA A 75 -17.69 -8.36 10.95
CA ALA A 75 -17.41 -9.78 10.88
C ALA A 75 -15.90 -10.01 10.92
N PRO A 76 -15.41 -11.04 11.63
CA PRO A 76 -13.98 -11.19 11.85
C PRO A 76 -13.24 -11.72 10.62
N PHE A 77 -11.96 -11.35 10.53
CA PHE A 77 -11.00 -12.04 9.70
C PHE A 77 -10.24 -13.07 10.53
N SER A 78 -10.20 -14.32 10.07
CA SER A 78 -9.58 -15.46 10.74
C SER A 78 -8.40 -16.05 9.98
N GLY A 79 -7.89 -15.35 8.96
CA GLY A 79 -6.73 -15.78 8.17
C GLY A 79 -5.37 -15.52 8.82
N GLY A 80 -5.34 -14.84 9.97
CA GLY A 80 -4.08 -14.48 10.64
C GLY A 80 -3.27 -13.43 9.86
N VAL A 81 -1.98 -13.31 10.16
CA VAL A 81 -1.10 -12.29 9.55
C VAL A 81 -0.71 -12.58 8.10
N THR A 82 -0.98 -13.79 7.61
CA THR A 82 -0.84 -14.15 6.19
C THR A 82 -2.03 -13.59 5.43
N SER A 83 -1.94 -12.34 4.99
CA SER A 83 -3.08 -11.62 4.45
C SER A 83 -2.74 -10.63 3.33
N GLY A 84 -3.56 -10.63 2.28
CA GLY A 84 -3.54 -9.57 1.27
C GLY A 84 -4.45 -8.41 1.66
N PHE A 85 -3.93 -7.19 1.58
CA PHE A 85 -4.55 -5.99 2.12
C PHE A 85 -4.37 -4.81 1.15
N ASP A 86 -5.45 -4.31 0.53
CA ASP A 86 -5.35 -3.16 -0.39
C ASP A 86 -6.70 -2.48 -0.65
N PHE A 87 -6.70 -1.16 -0.85
CA PHE A 87 -7.89 -0.39 -1.21
C PHE A 87 -8.18 -0.45 -2.70
N ASN A 88 -9.43 -0.79 -3.02
CA ASN A 88 -9.98 -0.49 -4.33
C ASN A 88 -10.52 0.96 -4.35
N PRO A 89 -9.91 1.90 -5.10
CA PRO A 89 -10.38 3.27 -5.19
C PRO A 89 -11.73 3.46 -5.90
N VAL A 90 -12.23 2.49 -6.67
CA VAL A 90 -13.49 2.62 -7.42
C VAL A 90 -14.72 2.52 -6.52
N PRO A 91 -14.94 1.43 -5.75
CA PRO A 91 -15.99 1.37 -4.75
C PRO A 91 -15.56 1.98 -3.41
N ASP A 92 -14.31 2.40 -3.29
CA ASP A 92 -13.69 2.88 -2.04
C ASP A 92 -13.86 1.85 -0.91
N ARG A 93 -13.36 0.63 -1.16
CA ARG A 93 -13.44 -0.49 -0.21
C ARG A 93 -12.07 -1.12 -0.05
N LEU A 94 -11.74 -1.45 1.19
CA LEU A 94 -10.58 -2.27 1.51
C LEU A 94 -10.90 -3.73 1.17
N ARG A 95 -9.98 -4.40 0.48
CA ARG A 95 -9.97 -5.86 0.29
C ARG A 95 -9.05 -6.46 1.34
N LEU A 96 -9.55 -7.48 2.03
CA LEU A 96 -8.76 -8.31 2.94
C LEU A 96 -8.96 -9.77 2.56
N VAL A 97 -7.89 -10.44 2.15
CA VAL A 97 -7.87 -11.85 1.76
C VAL A 97 -6.85 -12.62 2.59
N GLY A 98 -6.99 -13.93 2.73
CA GLY A 98 -6.03 -14.75 3.48
C GLY A 98 -5.79 -16.12 2.87
N SER A 99 -4.81 -16.82 3.42
CA SER A 99 -4.48 -18.22 3.06
C SER A 99 -5.57 -19.24 3.46
N ASN A 100 -6.57 -18.80 4.22
CA ASN A 100 -7.76 -19.58 4.57
C ASN A 100 -8.96 -19.34 3.63
N ASP A 101 -8.68 -18.82 2.43
CA ASP A 101 -9.64 -18.51 1.36
C ASP A 101 -10.68 -17.45 1.69
N GLN A 102 -10.58 -16.77 2.83
CA GLN A 102 -11.44 -15.64 3.13
C GLN A 102 -11.18 -14.50 2.16
N ASN A 103 -12.26 -13.83 1.78
CA ASN A 103 -12.25 -12.77 0.80
C ASN A 103 -13.25 -11.68 1.22
N LEU A 104 -12.77 -10.67 1.94
CA LEU A 104 -13.60 -9.65 2.57
C LEU A 104 -13.54 -8.33 1.79
N ARG A 105 -14.69 -7.69 1.60
CA ARG A 105 -14.79 -6.27 1.26
C ARG A 105 -15.24 -5.48 2.46
N ILE A 106 -14.48 -4.45 2.80
CA ILE A 106 -14.64 -3.71 4.04
C ILE A 106 -14.89 -2.24 3.72
N ASN A 107 -15.96 -1.68 4.29
CA ASN A 107 -16.10 -0.24 4.44
C ASN A 107 -15.41 0.17 5.74
N VAL A 108 -14.27 0.86 5.63
CA VAL A 108 -13.46 1.23 6.81
C VAL A 108 -14.12 2.28 7.69
N ASP A 109 -15.00 3.13 7.14
CA ASP A 109 -15.66 4.19 7.91
C ASP A 109 -16.71 3.61 8.87
N SER A 110 -17.45 2.59 8.41
CA SER A 110 -18.51 1.95 9.21
C SER A 110 -18.11 0.61 9.82
N GLY A 111 -16.98 0.04 9.41
CA GLY A 111 -16.57 -1.32 9.76
C GLY A 111 -17.40 -2.42 9.09
N ALA A 112 -18.29 -2.08 8.15
CA ALA A 112 -19.17 -3.06 7.54
C ALA A 112 -18.39 -4.01 6.62
N VAL A 113 -18.53 -5.30 6.87
CA VAL A 113 -17.87 -6.38 6.12
C VAL A 113 -18.87 -7.09 5.23
N ILE A 114 -18.49 -7.28 3.96
CA ILE A 114 -19.12 -8.25 3.07
C ILE A 114 -18.13 -9.39 2.85
N THR A 115 -18.54 -10.61 3.18
CA THR A 115 -17.83 -11.83 2.82
C THR A 115 -18.21 -12.21 1.40
N ASP A 116 -17.26 -12.09 0.48
CA ASP A 116 -17.42 -12.49 -0.92
C ASP A 116 -17.18 -14.00 -1.10
N GLY A 117 -17.22 -14.49 -2.35
CA GLY A 117 -16.88 -15.88 -2.68
C GLY A 117 -15.46 -16.24 -2.20
N THR A 118 -15.31 -17.48 -1.71
CA THR A 118 -14.04 -18.03 -1.25
C THR A 118 -13.02 -18.07 -2.38
N LEU A 119 -11.74 -17.90 -2.05
CA LEU A 119 -10.69 -17.98 -3.05
C LEU A 119 -10.63 -19.38 -3.67
N ALA A 120 -10.59 -19.42 -4.99
CA ALA A 120 -10.43 -20.67 -5.75
C ALA A 120 -9.87 -20.38 -7.13
N TYR A 121 -9.02 -21.27 -7.64
CA TYR A 121 -8.57 -21.19 -9.03
C TYR A 121 -9.72 -21.48 -10.01
N ALA A 122 -9.76 -20.70 -11.10
CA ALA A 122 -10.79 -20.81 -12.12
C ALA A 122 -10.79 -22.18 -12.81
N ALA A 123 -11.94 -22.62 -13.32
CA ALA A 123 -12.00 -23.80 -14.18
C ALA A 123 -11.13 -23.59 -15.44
N GLY A 124 -10.21 -24.52 -15.70
CA GLY A 124 -9.24 -24.43 -16.79
C GLY A 124 -7.97 -23.64 -16.46
N ASP A 125 -7.86 -23.07 -15.25
CA ASP A 125 -6.60 -22.56 -14.74
C ASP A 125 -5.59 -23.70 -14.51
N PRO A 126 -4.28 -23.49 -14.73
CA PRO A 126 -3.26 -24.50 -14.44
C PRO A 126 -3.30 -25.05 -13.01
N ASN A 127 -3.75 -24.25 -12.05
CA ASN A 127 -3.84 -24.61 -10.63
C ASN A 127 -5.26 -24.99 -10.20
N PHE A 128 -6.18 -25.26 -11.13
CA PHE A 128 -7.54 -25.68 -10.83
C PHE A 128 -7.57 -26.90 -9.89
N GLY A 129 -8.34 -26.82 -8.81
CA GLY A 129 -8.46 -27.86 -7.79
C GLY A 129 -7.41 -27.79 -6.67
N THR A 130 -6.39 -26.94 -6.80
CA THR A 130 -5.43 -26.64 -5.72
C THR A 130 -6.02 -25.60 -4.77
N ASN A 131 -5.80 -25.75 -3.46
CA ASN A 131 -6.19 -24.73 -2.49
C ASN A 131 -5.27 -23.51 -2.61
N PRO A 132 -5.81 -22.30 -2.84
CA PRO A 132 -4.99 -21.08 -2.85
C PRO A 132 -4.34 -20.80 -1.50
N ASN A 133 -3.17 -20.16 -1.52
CA ASN A 133 -2.48 -19.69 -0.33
C ASN A 133 -2.05 -18.22 -0.54
N ILE A 134 -3.01 -17.30 -0.57
CA ILE A 134 -2.74 -15.89 -0.84
C ILE A 134 -2.18 -15.19 0.40
N THR A 135 -0.99 -14.59 0.27
CA THR A 135 -0.30 -13.83 1.34
C THR A 135 -0.31 -12.32 1.12
N ALA A 136 -0.52 -11.86 -0.11
CA ALA A 136 -0.47 -10.43 -0.43
C ALA A 136 -1.40 -10.11 -1.60
N ALA A 137 -1.94 -8.89 -1.65
CA ALA A 137 -2.85 -8.44 -2.71
C ALA A 137 -2.68 -6.94 -2.97
N ALA A 138 -2.94 -6.51 -4.20
CA ALA A 138 -2.86 -5.10 -4.60
C ALA A 138 -3.76 -4.76 -5.79
N TYR A 139 -4.33 -3.56 -5.81
CA TYR A 139 -5.09 -3.02 -6.93
C TYR A 139 -4.24 -2.08 -7.80
N THR A 140 -4.39 -2.23 -9.11
CA THR A 140 -3.93 -1.21 -10.07
C THR A 140 -4.76 0.07 -10.00
N ASN A 141 -4.20 1.16 -10.54
CA ASN A 141 -4.83 2.47 -10.62
C ASN A 141 -5.21 3.06 -9.25
N SER A 142 -4.38 2.83 -8.24
CA SER A 142 -4.51 3.38 -6.88
C SER A 142 -4.36 4.92 -6.85
N PHE A 143 -5.42 5.62 -7.29
CA PHE A 143 -5.58 7.08 -7.21
C PHE A 143 -7.07 7.45 -7.18
N ALA A 144 -7.41 8.53 -6.48
CA ALA A 144 -8.78 9.03 -6.40
C ALA A 144 -9.39 9.33 -7.78
N GLY A 145 -10.62 8.87 -8.00
CA GLY A 145 -11.37 9.14 -9.23
C GLY A 145 -11.03 8.26 -10.43
N THR A 146 -10.21 7.21 -10.26
CA THR A 146 -10.11 6.16 -11.29
C THR A 146 -11.48 5.49 -11.49
N THR A 147 -11.74 5.01 -12.71
CA THR A 147 -12.96 4.27 -13.05
C THR A 147 -12.73 2.78 -13.21
N THR A 148 -11.48 2.33 -13.24
CA THR A 148 -11.11 0.93 -13.44
C THR A 148 -9.96 0.53 -12.53
N THR A 149 -9.99 -0.72 -12.08
CA THR A 149 -8.96 -1.36 -11.27
C THR A 149 -8.93 -2.85 -11.61
N ALA A 150 -7.78 -3.48 -11.46
CA ALA A 150 -7.61 -4.93 -11.46
C ALA A 150 -6.91 -5.36 -10.18
N LEU A 151 -7.42 -6.42 -9.54
CA LEU A 151 -6.89 -7.02 -8.32
C LEU A 151 -5.89 -8.11 -8.67
N TYR A 152 -4.70 -8.00 -8.09
CA TYR A 152 -3.65 -8.99 -8.17
C TYR A 152 -3.37 -9.56 -6.78
N GLY A 153 -2.89 -10.79 -6.73
CA GLY A 153 -2.47 -11.45 -5.50
C GLY A 153 -1.21 -12.29 -5.71
N ILE A 154 -0.54 -12.60 -4.60
CA ILE A 154 0.60 -13.52 -4.56
C ILE A 154 0.18 -14.78 -3.81
N ASP A 155 0.24 -15.93 -4.49
CA ASP A 155 0.17 -17.24 -3.87
C ASP A 155 1.58 -17.67 -3.48
N PHE A 156 1.86 -17.75 -2.18
CA PHE A 156 3.21 -18.06 -1.69
C PHE A 156 3.52 -19.56 -1.78
N ALA A 157 2.51 -20.43 -1.74
CA ALA A 157 2.75 -21.87 -1.79
C ALA A 157 3.09 -22.34 -3.21
N LEU A 158 2.57 -21.62 -4.22
CA LEU A 158 2.82 -21.91 -5.63
C LEU A 158 3.86 -20.99 -6.28
N ASP A 159 4.34 -19.97 -5.57
CA ASP A 159 5.22 -18.92 -6.11
C ASP A 159 4.66 -18.30 -7.40
N THR A 160 3.39 -17.90 -7.37
CA THR A 160 2.71 -17.32 -8.54
C THR A 160 2.10 -15.97 -8.27
N LEU A 161 2.13 -15.12 -9.30
CA LEU A 161 1.23 -13.98 -9.40
C LEU A 161 -0.11 -14.46 -9.98
N VAL A 162 -1.20 -14.05 -9.35
CA VAL A 162 -2.57 -14.33 -9.80
C VAL A 162 -3.34 -13.03 -10.00
N GLN A 163 -4.30 -13.05 -10.93
CA GLN A 163 -5.34 -12.02 -11.03
C GLN A 163 -6.64 -12.57 -10.45
N GLN A 164 -7.21 -11.86 -9.48
CA GLN A 164 -8.52 -12.22 -8.93
C GLN A 164 -9.62 -11.58 -9.78
N ASN A 165 -10.24 -12.37 -10.65
CA ASN A 165 -11.22 -11.89 -11.62
C ASN A 165 -12.33 -12.94 -11.86
N PRO A 166 -13.60 -12.65 -11.48
CA PRO A 166 -14.05 -11.42 -10.80
C PRO A 166 -13.70 -11.42 -9.29
N PRO A 167 -13.29 -10.26 -8.71
CA PRO A 167 -12.89 -10.16 -7.29
C PRO A 167 -13.93 -10.71 -6.31
N ASN A 168 -15.21 -10.36 -6.51
CA ASN A 168 -16.27 -10.71 -5.55
C ASN A 168 -16.68 -12.20 -5.62
N ALA A 169 -16.24 -12.93 -6.65
CA ALA A 169 -16.44 -14.38 -6.71
C ALA A 169 -15.26 -15.16 -6.13
N GLY A 170 -14.16 -14.49 -5.75
CA GLY A 170 -12.94 -15.15 -5.26
C GLY A 170 -12.14 -15.90 -6.34
N ILE A 171 -12.47 -15.72 -7.62
CA ILE A 171 -11.87 -16.52 -8.68
C ILE A 171 -10.48 -16.02 -9.04
N LEU A 172 -9.48 -16.90 -8.93
CA LEU A 172 -8.09 -16.65 -9.25
C LEU A 172 -7.74 -17.18 -10.63
N ASN A 173 -7.01 -16.38 -11.40
CA ASN A 173 -6.44 -16.74 -12.70
C ASN A 173 -4.93 -16.55 -12.62
N THR A 174 -4.17 -17.62 -12.81
CA THR A 174 -2.71 -17.64 -12.76
C THR A 174 -2.13 -16.82 -13.91
N ILE A 175 -1.27 -15.85 -13.58
CA ILE A 175 -0.55 -15.04 -14.58
C ILE A 175 0.78 -15.71 -14.92
N GLY A 176 1.53 -16.11 -13.89
CA GLY A 176 2.82 -16.76 -14.07
C GLY A 176 3.61 -16.88 -12.79
N SER A 177 4.71 -17.62 -12.87
CA SER A 177 5.62 -17.83 -11.75
C SER A 177 6.35 -16.53 -11.39
N LEU A 178 6.54 -16.31 -10.09
CA LEU A 178 7.40 -15.26 -9.54
C LEU A 178 8.88 -15.55 -9.86
N GLY A 179 9.26 -16.82 -10.03
CA GLY A 179 10.66 -17.23 -10.22
C GLY A 179 11.53 -17.11 -8.96
N VAL A 180 10.91 -16.88 -7.81
CA VAL A 180 11.53 -16.82 -6.48
C VAL A 180 10.60 -17.53 -5.49
N ASP A 181 11.20 -18.10 -4.44
CA ASP A 181 10.49 -18.68 -3.29
C ASP A 181 9.97 -17.52 -2.41
N PHE A 182 8.65 -17.33 -2.40
CA PHE A 182 7.99 -16.28 -1.65
C PHE A 182 7.56 -16.79 -0.27
N GLY A 183 7.87 -16.04 0.78
CA GLY A 183 7.57 -16.47 2.15
C GLY A 183 6.06 -16.48 2.43
N GLU A 184 5.67 -17.27 3.43
CA GLU A 184 4.29 -17.31 3.94
C GLU A 184 3.76 -15.93 4.31
N THR A 185 4.62 -15.03 4.79
CA THR A 185 4.31 -13.62 5.01
C THR A 185 5.09 -12.73 4.05
N GLY A 186 4.43 -11.69 3.58
CA GLY A 186 5.05 -10.65 2.80
C GLY A 186 4.13 -9.46 2.63
N GLY A 187 4.45 -8.61 1.67
CA GLY A 187 3.54 -7.55 1.27
C GLY A 187 3.66 -7.29 -0.22
N PHE A 188 2.60 -6.73 -0.79
CA PHE A 188 2.50 -6.43 -2.21
C PHE A 188 1.68 -5.16 -2.37
N ASP A 189 2.16 -4.22 -3.18
CA ASP A 189 1.47 -2.96 -3.47
C ASP A 189 1.75 -2.52 -4.91
N ILE A 190 0.77 -1.88 -5.55
CA ILE A 190 0.89 -1.29 -6.87
C ILE A 190 0.72 0.24 -6.77
N VAL A 191 1.85 0.95 -6.81
CA VAL A 191 1.81 2.41 -6.91
C VAL A 191 1.47 2.84 -8.33
N THR A 192 0.51 3.75 -8.43
CA THR A 192 0.17 4.38 -9.70
C THR A 192 0.89 5.72 -9.84
N THR A 193 1.50 5.94 -11.01
CA THR A 193 2.18 7.19 -11.35
C THR A 193 1.66 7.72 -12.68
N LYS A 194 1.78 9.03 -12.90
CA LYS A 194 1.55 9.66 -14.20
C LYS A 194 2.89 9.98 -14.83
N LYS A 195 3.17 9.45 -16.02
CA LYS A 195 4.38 9.77 -16.79
C LYS A 195 3.97 10.25 -18.17
N GLY A 196 4.19 11.55 -18.45
CA GLY A 196 3.81 12.15 -19.73
C GLY A 196 2.31 12.10 -20.03
N GLY A 197 1.46 12.15 -19.00
CA GLY A 197 0.00 12.03 -19.13
C GLY A 197 -0.54 10.60 -19.11
N SER A 198 0.31 9.59 -19.29
CA SER A 198 -0.09 8.18 -19.22
C SER A 198 -0.04 7.64 -17.79
N ILE A 199 -1.03 6.82 -17.45
CA ILE A 199 -1.08 6.07 -16.19
C ILE A 199 -0.11 4.89 -16.27
N VAL A 200 0.73 4.74 -15.26
CA VAL A 200 1.70 3.64 -15.14
C VAL A 200 1.57 3.01 -13.75
N ASN A 201 1.30 1.70 -13.73
CA ASN A 201 1.26 0.87 -12.53
C ASN A 201 2.63 0.23 -12.30
N ASN A 202 3.22 0.43 -11.13
CA ASN A 202 4.49 -0.18 -10.75
C ASN A 202 4.25 -1.06 -9.52
N ALA A 203 4.45 -2.37 -9.68
CA ALA A 203 4.16 -3.35 -8.65
C ALA A 203 5.41 -3.70 -7.86
N PHE A 204 5.31 -3.67 -6.53
CA PHE A 204 6.40 -3.96 -5.60
C PHE A 204 5.96 -5.03 -4.62
N ALA A 205 6.85 -5.96 -4.32
CA ALA A 205 6.63 -6.96 -3.28
C ALA A 205 7.79 -6.98 -2.28
N ALA A 206 7.50 -7.41 -1.05
CA ALA A 206 8.48 -7.64 -0.01
C ALA A 206 8.27 -9.03 0.58
N SER A 207 9.34 -9.83 0.68
CA SER A 207 9.33 -11.15 1.29
C SER A 207 10.69 -11.41 1.92
N GLY A 208 10.69 -11.90 3.17
CA GLY A 208 11.89 -11.99 4.00
C GLY A 208 12.66 -10.66 4.00
N SER A 209 13.92 -10.70 3.60
CA SER A 209 14.80 -9.53 3.53
C SER A 209 14.89 -8.87 2.14
N ASN A 210 14.00 -9.22 1.20
CA ASN A 210 14.10 -8.77 -0.18
C ASN A 210 12.92 -7.88 -0.58
N ILE A 211 13.21 -6.90 -1.43
CA ILE A 211 12.23 -6.11 -2.16
C ILE A 211 12.33 -6.46 -3.65
N TYR A 212 11.18 -6.67 -4.27
CA TYR A 212 11.04 -7.07 -5.66
C TYR A 212 10.21 -6.04 -6.43
N SER A 213 10.49 -5.86 -7.71
CA SER A 213 9.47 -5.42 -8.67
C SER A 213 8.80 -6.64 -9.26
N ILE A 214 7.48 -6.59 -9.45
CA ILE A 214 6.70 -7.67 -10.06
C ILE A 214 6.23 -7.25 -11.45
N ASN A 215 6.44 -8.10 -12.45
CA ASN A 215 5.86 -7.90 -13.78
C ASN A 215 4.40 -8.38 -13.78
N LEU A 216 3.44 -7.44 -13.83
CA LEU A 216 2.01 -7.76 -13.81
C LEU A 216 1.50 -8.56 -15.02
N THR A 217 2.29 -8.66 -16.10
CA THR A 217 1.93 -9.41 -17.31
C THR A 217 2.47 -10.83 -17.28
N THR A 218 3.65 -11.06 -16.69
CA THR A 218 4.33 -12.36 -16.73
C THR A 218 4.44 -13.04 -15.37
N GLY A 219 4.12 -12.33 -14.28
CA GLY A 219 4.33 -12.79 -12.90
C GLY A 219 5.76 -12.65 -12.39
N ALA A 220 6.75 -12.60 -13.27
CA ALA A 220 8.16 -12.62 -12.89
C ALA A 220 8.53 -11.52 -11.88
N ALA A 221 9.16 -11.93 -10.77
CA ALA A 221 9.77 -11.06 -9.78
C ALA A 221 11.20 -10.70 -10.21
N THR A 222 11.62 -9.48 -9.90
CA THR A 222 13.02 -9.04 -10.06
C THR A 222 13.46 -8.35 -8.78
N THR A 223 14.53 -8.84 -8.16
CA THR A 223 15.07 -8.27 -6.93
C THR A 223 15.57 -6.85 -7.16
N LEU A 224 15.02 -5.89 -6.42
CA LEU A 224 15.45 -4.48 -6.42
C LEU A 224 16.48 -4.21 -5.33
N GLY A 225 16.40 -4.93 -4.22
CA GLY A 225 17.35 -4.81 -3.14
C GLY A 225 17.09 -5.83 -2.03
N THR A 226 18.15 -6.11 -1.28
CA THR A 226 18.09 -6.87 -0.03
C THR A 226 18.41 -5.91 1.11
N PHE A 227 17.59 -5.89 2.15
CA PHE A 227 17.76 -5.04 3.31
C PHE A 227 18.13 -5.87 4.54
N ASN A 228 18.87 -5.26 5.47
CA ASN A 228 19.21 -5.88 6.75
C ASN A 228 18.38 -5.22 7.86
N GLY A 229 17.83 -6.04 8.77
CA GLY A 229 16.95 -5.60 9.86
C GLY A 229 15.52 -5.34 9.40
N GLY A 230 14.64 -4.93 10.31
CA GLY A 230 13.25 -4.59 9.99
C GLY A 230 12.21 -5.63 10.38
N GLY A 231 12.59 -6.77 10.96
CA GLY A 231 11.65 -7.83 11.33
C GLY A 231 11.14 -8.58 10.09
N ASN A 232 10.22 -9.52 10.33
CA ASN A 232 9.55 -10.22 9.23
C ASN A 232 8.49 -9.30 8.63
N ILE A 233 8.49 -9.11 7.32
CA ILE A 233 7.52 -8.22 6.66
C ILE A 233 6.20 -8.98 6.48
N VAL A 234 5.11 -8.36 6.95
CA VAL A 234 3.74 -8.90 6.88
C VAL A 234 2.79 -7.98 6.09
N GLY A 235 3.30 -6.88 5.53
CA GLY A 235 2.53 -5.98 4.68
C GLY A 235 3.39 -4.93 4.00
N LEU A 236 2.88 -4.34 2.93
CA LEU A 236 3.58 -3.32 2.15
C LEU A 236 2.57 -2.26 1.72
N ALA A 237 2.91 -0.99 1.92
CA ALA A 237 2.13 0.14 1.45
C ALA A 237 3.03 1.12 0.67
N ALA A 238 2.56 1.57 -0.48
CA ALA A 238 3.27 2.47 -1.36
C ALA A 238 2.41 3.71 -1.62
N THR A 239 3.07 4.86 -1.67
CA THR A 239 2.42 6.09 -2.14
C THR A 239 3.33 6.83 -3.10
N SER A 240 2.70 7.44 -4.11
CA SER A 240 3.41 8.38 -4.97
C SER A 240 3.80 9.60 -4.13
N VAL A 241 5.05 10.03 -4.23
CA VAL A 241 5.43 11.31 -3.62
C VAL A 241 4.99 12.35 -4.65
N PRO A 242 4.13 13.33 -4.29
CA PRO A 242 3.75 14.38 -5.22
C PRO A 242 5.02 15.01 -5.78
N GLU A 243 5.08 15.23 -7.09
CA GLU A 243 6.14 16.09 -7.63
C GLU A 243 6.07 17.42 -6.88
N PRO A 244 7.21 18.04 -6.51
CA PRO A 244 7.19 19.37 -5.90
C PRO A 244 6.38 20.27 -6.82
N GLY A 245 5.19 20.66 -6.38
CA GLY A 245 4.33 21.51 -7.19
C GLY A 245 5.12 22.76 -7.55
N THR A 246 5.11 23.13 -8.82
CA THR A 246 5.74 24.37 -9.35
C THR A 246 5.28 25.63 -8.60
N VAL A 247 4.28 25.52 -7.74
CA VAL A 247 3.75 26.57 -6.85
C VAL A 247 4.75 27.02 -5.77
N GLY A 248 5.79 26.23 -5.45
CA GLY A 248 6.78 26.56 -4.42
C GLY A 248 7.98 27.43 -4.86
N SER A 249 8.23 27.59 -6.16
CA SER A 249 9.44 28.28 -6.66
C SER A 249 9.21 29.75 -7.08
N LEU A 250 7.98 30.26 -7.00
CA LEU A 250 7.64 31.63 -7.40
C LEU A 250 7.57 32.65 -6.25
N LEU A 251 7.76 32.24 -4.98
CA LEU A 251 7.72 33.15 -3.82
C LEU A 251 9.11 33.51 -3.25
N GLY A 252 10.20 33.08 -3.90
CA GLY A 252 11.56 33.19 -3.34
C GLY A 252 12.47 34.33 -3.83
N PHE A 253 12.11 35.07 -4.90
CA PHE A 253 13.04 36.06 -5.51
C PHE A 253 12.42 37.42 -5.84
N GLY A 254 11.31 37.79 -5.22
CA GLY A 254 10.56 39.01 -5.53
C GLY A 254 10.61 40.16 -4.51
N ALA A 255 11.49 40.12 -3.50
CA ALA A 255 11.52 41.14 -2.45
C ALA A 255 12.94 41.65 -2.16
N LEU A 256 13.59 42.29 -3.14
CA LEU A 256 14.72 43.17 -2.86
C LEU A 256 14.87 44.25 -3.96
N ALA A 257 14.05 45.30 -3.90
CA ALA A 257 14.31 46.55 -4.63
C ALA A 257 13.69 47.77 -3.92
N LEU A 258 14.52 48.40 -3.08
CA LEU A 258 14.71 49.84 -2.94
C LEU A 258 13.57 50.71 -2.38
N LEU A 259 13.51 50.77 -1.06
CA LEU A 259 13.16 52.00 -0.33
C LEU A 259 14.40 52.93 -0.31
N SER A 260 14.40 54.01 -1.08
CA SER A 260 14.96 55.31 -0.64
C SER A 260 14.70 56.42 -1.67
N ARG A 261 13.79 57.35 -1.33
CA ARG A 261 13.94 58.78 -1.64
C ARG A 261 12.85 59.60 -0.94
N SER A 262 13.11 59.97 0.30
CA SER A 262 12.56 61.20 0.87
C SER A 262 13.71 62.10 1.29
N ARG A 263 13.94 63.18 0.54
CA ARG A 263 14.69 64.34 1.00
C ARG A 263 13.87 65.58 0.68
N ARG A 264 13.06 66.00 1.65
CA ARG A 264 12.60 67.38 1.78
C ARG A 264 13.84 68.23 2.12
N ARG A 265 14.16 69.22 1.30
CA ARG A 265 14.96 70.38 1.71
C ARG A 265 14.01 71.58 1.85
N VAL A 266 13.95 72.13 3.05
CA VAL A 266 13.39 73.45 3.35
C VAL A 266 14.50 74.29 3.98
N LYS A 267 14.59 75.55 3.51
CA LYS A 267 15.26 76.80 3.99
C LYS A 267 15.85 77.50 2.75
N SER A 268 15.76 78.80 2.48
CA SER A 268 15.12 80.01 3.05
C SER A 268 15.61 81.21 2.19
N ALA A 269 14.81 82.30 2.09
CA ALA A 269 15.16 83.68 1.63
C ALA A 269 15.45 83.89 0.12
N ASN A 270 14.97 84.92 -0.59
CA ASN A 270 14.39 86.23 -0.23
C ASN A 270 13.00 86.45 -0.85
#